data_AF-A0A656JKC3-F1
#
_entry.id   AF-A0A656JKC3-F1
#
_cell.length_a   1.000
_cell.length_b   1.000
_cell.length_c   1.000
_cell.angle_alpha   90.00
_cell.angle_beta   90.00
_cell.angle_gamma   90.00
#
_symmetry.space_group_name_H-M   'P 1'
#
loop_
_entity.id
_entity.type
_entity.pdbx_description
1 polymer ?
#
loop_
_entity_poly.entity_id
_entity_poly.type
_entity_poly.pdbx_seq_one_letter_code
_entity_poly.pdbx_strand_id
1 'polypeptide(L)'
;MAQYISEQGIDLLLDATHPYAAQISHNAALAARIAGVPCWALRRTAWQPRPEDDWREVADWSALITALAPFKRPLFTLGREPLQHLNEIPEHQFWTLRALDSYPGNDRCEIIGARGPFVLEDERQLFEQRNIDVLISKNSGSSSTEPKLDVARERGLPVL
;
A
#
# COMPACT_ATOMS: atom_id res chain seq x y z
N MET A 1 0.72 -1.27 -25.58
CA MET A 1 0.70 -2.65 -25.07
C MET A 1 0.30 -3.65 -26.14
N ALA A 2 -0.89 -3.59 -26.75
CA ALA A 2 -1.29 -4.56 -27.80
C ALA A 2 -0.30 -4.61 -28.98
N GLN A 3 0.08 -3.44 -29.51
CA GLN A 3 1.11 -3.34 -30.55
C GLN A 3 2.44 -3.99 -30.13
N TYR A 4 2.88 -3.74 -28.89
CA TYR A 4 4.10 -4.35 -28.34
C TYR A 4 3.99 -5.88 -28.24
N ILE A 5 2.84 -6.42 -27.84
CA ILE A 5 2.59 -7.89 -27.82
C ILE A 5 2.79 -8.47 -29.22
N SER A 6 2.18 -7.85 -30.24
CA SER A 6 2.30 -8.31 -31.62
C SER A 6 3.71 -8.17 -32.18
N GLU A 7 4.36 -7.02 -31.98
CA GLU A 7 5.70 -6.73 -32.50
C GLU A 7 6.78 -7.62 -31.88
N GLN A 8 6.62 -7.98 -30.60
CA GLN A 8 7.58 -8.84 -29.89
C GLN A 8 7.23 -10.33 -30.00
N GLY A 9 6.15 -10.70 -30.68
CA GLY A 9 5.71 -12.09 -30.80
C GLY A 9 5.43 -12.75 -29.45
N ILE A 10 4.80 -12.02 -28.52
CA ILE A 10 4.47 -12.53 -27.19
C ILE A 10 3.25 -13.45 -27.30
N ASP A 11 3.41 -14.73 -26.95
CA ASP A 11 2.32 -15.73 -27.05
C ASP A 11 1.40 -15.81 -25.82
N LEU A 12 1.81 -15.25 -24.67
CA LEU A 12 1.06 -15.29 -23.41
C LEU A 12 1.37 -14.05 -22.57
N LEU A 13 0.32 -13.41 -22.04
CA LEU A 13 0.46 -12.35 -21.05
C LEU A 13 0.14 -12.88 -19.64
N LEU A 14 1.11 -12.77 -18.72
CA LEU A 14 0.89 -13.05 -17.29
C LEU A 14 0.84 -11.73 -16.51
N ASP A 15 -0.35 -11.34 -16.06
CA ASP A 15 -0.54 -10.21 -15.16
C ASP A 15 -0.26 -10.62 -13.71
N ALA A 16 0.94 -10.29 -13.24
CA ALA A 16 1.39 -10.41 -11.85
C ALA A 16 1.46 -9.04 -11.14
N THR A 17 0.67 -8.06 -11.57
CA THR A 17 0.66 -6.73 -10.96
C THR A 17 0.04 -6.73 -9.56
N HIS A 18 0.25 -5.65 -8.81
CA HIS A 18 -0.29 -5.47 -7.46
C HIS A 18 -1.84 -5.54 -7.49
N PRO A 19 -2.52 -6.14 -6.49
CA PRO A 19 -3.99 -6.26 -6.49
C PRO A 19 -4.75 -4.92 -6.64
N TYR A 20 -4.16 -3.82 -6.16
CA TYR A 20 -4.71 -2.47 -6.31
C TYR A 20 -4.32 -1.76 -7.63
N ALA A 21 -3.62 -2.43 -8.55
CA ALA A 21 -3.25 -1.88 -9.87
C ALA A 21 -4.34 -2.16 -10.93
N ALA A 22 -5.62 -1.96 -10.56
CA ALA A 22 -6.78 -2.34 -11.37
C ALA A 22 -6.74 -1.81 -12.81
N GLN A 23 -6.27 -0.58 -13.02
CA GLN A 23 -6.13 0.01 -14.35
C GLN A 23 -5.09 -0.73 -15.20
N ILE A 24 -3.96 -1.13 -14.61
CA ILE A 24 -2.92 -1.89 -15.33
C ILE A 24 -3.47 -3.26 -15.71
N SER A 25 -4.14 -3.95 -14.78
CA SER A 25 -4.80 -5.23 -15.06
C SER A 25 -5.86 -5.12 -16.16
N HIS A 26 -6.68 -4.06 -16.13
CA HIS A 26 -7.67 -3.81 -17.17
C HIS A 26 -7.01 -3.61 -18.54
N ASN A 27 -5.97 -2.77 -18.59
CA ASN A 27 -5.22 -2.49 -19.82
C ASN A 27 -4.51 -3.75 -20.35
N ALA A 28 -3.97 -4.59 -19.47
CA ALA A 28 -3.35 -5.86 -19.81
C ALA A 28 -4.37 -6.82 -20.46
N ALA A 29 -5.52 -7.01 -19.82
CA ALA A 29 -6.59 -7.85 -20.34
C ALA A 29 -7.11 -7.34 -21.70
N LEU A 30 -7.29 -6.03 -21.85
CA LEU A 30 -7.71 -5.43 -23.12
C LEU A 30 -6.65 -5.64 -24.22
N ALA A 31 -5.38 -5.40 -23.91
CA ALA A 31 -4.30 -5.55 -24.86
C ALA A 31 -4.13 -7.00 -25.35
N ALA A 32 -4.23 -7.97 -24.44
CA ALA A 32 -4.17 -9.38 -24.79
C ALA A 32 -5.34 -9.80 -25.69
N ARG A 33 -6.56 -9.33 -25.40
CA ARG A 33 -7.72 -9.55 -26.28
C ARG A 33 -7.51 -8.99 -27.69
N ILE A 34 -6.98 -7.77 -27.79
CA ILE A 34 -6.70 -7.12 -29.09
C ILE A 34 -5.64 -7.90 -29.87
N ALA A 35 -4.59 -8.37 -29.19
CA ALA A 35 -3.51 -9.12 -29.81
C ALA A 35 -3.85 -10.60 -30.07
N GLY A 36 -4.99 -11.10 -29.58
CA GLY A 36 -5.41 -12.49 -29.77
C GLY A 36 -4.65 -13.51 -28.92
N VAL A 37 -4.05 -13.09 -27.81
CA VAL A 37 -3.23 -13.97 -26.93
C VAL A 37 -3.93 -14.23 -25.60
N PRO A 38 -3.70 -15.39 -24.95
CA PRO A 38 -4.20 -15.64 -23.61
C PRO A 38 -3.64 -14.62 -22.60
N CYS A 39 -4.46 -14.30 -21.60
CA CYS A 39 -4.07 -13.46 -20.47
C CYS A 39 -4.41 -14.17 -19.16
N TRP A 40 -3.39 -14.47 -18.35
CA TRP A 40 -3.57 -15.06 -17.02
C TRP A 40 -3.27 -14.02 -15.95
N ALA A 41 -4.05 -14.03 -14.88
CA ALA A 41 -3.86 -13.14 -13.74
C ALA A 41 -3.37 -13.96 -12.55
N LEU A 42 -2.13 -13.76 -12.14
CA LEU A 42 -1.63 -14.31 -10.89
C LEU A 42 -2.02 -13.36 -9.75
N ARG A 43 -2.82 -13.85 -8.80
CA ARG A 43 -3.32 -13.07 -7.67
C ARG A 43 -2.91 -13.72 -6.36
N ARG A 44 -2.57 -12.87 -5.41
CA ARG A 44 -2.26 -13.25 -4.03
C ARG A 44 -3.55 -13.17 -3.23
N THR A 45 -3.74 -14.07 -2.27
CA THR A 45 -4.84 -13.98 -1.32
C THR A 45 -4.65 -12.75 -0.43
N ALA A 46 -5.70 -11.99 -0.19
CA ALA A 46 -5.67 -10.89 0.76
C ALA A 46 -5.32 -11.42 2.17
N TRP A 47 -4.58 -10.63 2.94
CA TRP A 47 -4.37 -10.94 4.36
C TRP A 47 -5.72 -10.98 5.08
N GLN A 48 -5.79 -11.81 6.11
CA GLN A 48 -6.99 -11.98 6.94
C GLN A 48 -6.70 -11.45 8.34
N PRO A 49 -7.62 -10.67 8.95
CA PRO A 49 -7.46 -10.24 10.32
C PRO A 49 -7.51 -11.44 11.27
N ARG A 50 -6.69 -11.36 12.31
CA ARG A 50 -6.68 -12.29 13.46
C ARG A 50 -7.52 -11.70 14.59
N PRO A 51 -7.91 -12.48 15.63
CA PRO A 51 -8.80 -12.01 16.68
C PRO A 51 -8.35 -10.73 17.42
N GLU A 52 -7.05 -10.48 17.51
CA GLU A 52 -6.45 -9.31 18.18
C GLU A 52 -6.23 -8.11 17.24
N ASP A 53 -6.58 -8.24 15.96
CA ASP A 53 -6.43 -7.16 14.98
C ASP A 53 -7.61 -6.17 15.06
N ASP A 54 -7.31 -4.87 15.18
CA ASP A 54 -8.28 -3.79 14.98
C ASP A 54 -8.18 -3.26 13.54
N TRP A 55 -8.69 -4.05 12.59
CA TRP A 55 -8.77 -3.63 11.19
C TRP A 55 -10.08 -2.89 10.93
N ARG A 56 -9.99 -1.71 10.33
CA ARG A 56 -11.15 -0.88 9.99
C ARG A 56 -11.09 -0.54 8.52
N GLU A 57 -11.85 -1.29 7.73
CA GLU A 57 -11.85 -1.14 6.28
C GLU A 57 -12.36 0.24 5.85
N VAL A 58 -11.63 0.88 4.95
CA VAL A 58 -12.02 2.13 4.30
C VAL A 58 -12.11 1.93 2.79
N ALA A 59 -13.16 2.46 2.17
CA ALA A 59 -13.45 2.23 0.76
C ALA A 59 -12.58 3.08 -0.18
N ASP A 60 -12.26 4.30 0.25
CA ASP A 60 -11.56 5.30 -0.55
C ASP A 60 -10.80 6.32 0.32
N TRP A 61 -10.14 7.27 -0.35
CA TRP A 61 -9.36 8.32 0.30
C TRP A 61 -10.20 9.21 1.23
N SER A 62 -11.43 9.55 0.83
CA SER A 62 -12.30 10.41 1.63
C SER A 62 -12.70 9.72 2.95
N ALA A 63 -13.07 8.44 2.86
CA ALA A 63 -13.34 7.60 4.02
C ALA A 63 -12.10 7.45 4.92
N LEU A 64 -10.92 7.27 4.32
CA LEU A 64 -9.65 7.22 5.04
C LEU A 64 -9.39 8.50 5.83
N ILE A 65 -9.50 9.68 5.21
CA ILE A 65 -9.29 10.97 5.90
C ILE A 65 -10.26 11.14 7.07
N THR A 66 -11.52 10.77 6.89
CA THR A 66 -12.52 10.81 7.98
C THR A 66 -12.13 9.89 9.13
N ALA A 67 -11.73 8.65 8.83
CA ALA A 67 -11.30 7.67 9.83
C ALA A 67 -9.97 8.07 10.51
N LEU A 68 -9.13 8.86 9.84
CA LEU A 68 -7.85 9.33 10.36
C LEU A 68 -7.97 10.46 11.37
N ALA A 69 -9.09 11.20 11.37
CA ALA A 69 -9.27 12.40 12.19
C ALA A 69 -8.89 12.30 13.68
N PRO A 70 -9.12 11.19 14.41
CA PRO A 70 -8.76 11.10 15.83
C PRO A 70 -7.28 10.78 16.11
N PHE A 71 -6.49 10.40 15.09
CA PHE A 71 -5.10 9.96 15.24
C PHE A 71 -4.11 11.11 15.04
N LYS A 72 -2.88 10.97 15.54
CA LYS A 72 -1.84 12.01 15.56
C LYS A 72 -0.57 11.63 14.81
N ARG A 73 -0.24 10.34 14.74
CA ARG A 73 1.01 9.77 14.22
C ARG A 73 0.74 8.65 13.19
N PRO A 74 0.01 8.93 12.10
CA PRO A 74 -0.28 7.90 11.11
C PRO A 74 0.97 7.46 10.33
N LEU A 75 1.09 6.15 10.09
CA LEU A 75 2.07 5.56 9.18
C LEU A 75 1.40 5.16 7.85
N PHE A 76 1.68 5.91 6.79
CA PHE A 76 1.20 5.59 5.45
C PHE A 76 2.14 4.63 4.73
N THR A 77 1.61 3.48 4.30
CA THR A 77 2.33 2.49 3.47
C THR A 77 1.77 2.37 2.05
N LEU A 78 1.20 3.47 1.54
CA LEU A 78 0.52 3.58 0.25
C LEU A 78 1.43 4.00 -0.92
N GLY A 79 2.74 4.09 -0.71
CA GLY A 79 3.67 4.65 -1.68
C GLY A 79 3.61 6.17 -1.70
N ARG A 80 3.39 6.79 -2.86
CA ARG A 80 3.42 8.26 -3.03
C ARG A 80 2.05 8.92 -3.01
N GLU A 81 0.98 8.15 -2.93
CA GLU A 81 -0.40 8.62 -2.99
C GLU A 81 -0.70 9.75 -1.96
N PRO A 82 -0.28 9.64 -0.68
CA PRO A 82 -0.51 10.72 0.31
C PRO A 82 0.12 12.08 -0.05
N LEU A 83 1.20 12.09 -0.84
CA LEU A 83 1.84 13.33 -1.29
C LEU A 83 0.98 14.13 -2.26
N GLN A 84 -0.05 13.51 -2.84
CA GLN A 84 -1.00 14.16 -3.74
C GLN A 84 -2.17 14.82 -2.98
N HIS A 85 -2.30 14.56 -1.68
CA HIS A 85 -3.45 14.91 -0.84
C HIS A 85 -3.04 15.65 0.44
N LEU A 86 -1.91 16.37 0.41
CA LEU A 86 -1.32 17.02 1.58
C LEU A 86 -2.28 17.95 2.34
N ASN A 87 -3.18 18.62 1.61
CA ASN A 87 -4.15 19.56 2.16
C ASN A 87 -5.35 18.88 2.84
N GLU A 88 -5.51 17.57 2.62
CA GLU A 88 -6.62 16.78 3.16
C GLU A 88 -6.24 16.05 4.45
N ILE A 89 -4.93 15.90 4.72
CA ILE A 89 -4.44 15.29 5.95
C ILE A 89 -4.68 16.26 7.13
N PRO A 90 -5.35 15.82 8.21
CA PRO A 90 -5.71 16.68 9.34
C PRO A 90 -4.52 17.47 9.90
N GLU A 91 -4.70 18.78 10.11
CA GLU A 91 -3.54 19.67 10.31
C GLU A 91 -2.73 19.43 11.57
N HIS A 92 -3.35 18.82 12.58
CA HIS A 92 -2.74 18.49 13.87
C HIS A 92 -1.85 17.24 13.81
N GLN A 93 -1.83 16.53 12.69
CA GLN A 93 -1.08 15.29 12.52
C GLN A 93 0.36 15.57 12.12
N PHE A 94 1.25 14.73 12.62
CA PHE A 94 2.59 14.56 12.07
C PHE A 94 2.69 13.12 11.62
N TRP A 95 2.94 12.90 10.34
CA TRP A 95 2.71 11.62 9.70
C TRP A 95 3.98 11.09 9.06
N THR A 96 4.11 9.76 9.06
CA THR A 96 5.23 9.08 8.43
C THR A 96 4.76 8.46 7.12
N LEU A 97 5.48 8.70 6.03
CA LEU A 97 5.23 8.08 4.74
C LEU A 97 6.33 7.08 4.44
N ARG A 98 5.97 5.86 4.05
CA ARG A 98 6.91 4.93 3.43
C ARG A 98 6.68 4.82 1.93
N ALA A 99 7.69 5.17 1.16
CA ALA A 99 7.72 5.08 -0.30
C ALA A 99 8.96 4.29 -0.77
N LEU A 100 9.02 3.94 -2.05
CA LEU A 100 10.17 3.23 -2.62
C LEU A 100 11.45 4.07 -2.58
N ASP A 101 11.33 5.32 -2.99
CA ASP A 101 12.42 6.29 -3.00
C ASP A 101 12.24 7.27 -1.84
N SER A 102 13.35 7.87 -1.41
CA SER A 102 13.32 8.96 -0.44
C SER A 102 12.89 10.26 -1.13
N TYR A 103 12.10 11.06 -0.43
CA TYR A 103 11.65 12.38 -0.85
C TYR A 103 11.87 13.37 0.29
N PRO A 104 12.01 14.67 0.00
CA PRO A 104 12.00 15.67 1.05
C PRO A 104 10.67 15.61 1.80
N GLY A 105 10.75 15.49 3.12
CA GLY A 105 9.59 15.66 4.00
C GLY A 105 9.10 17.11 4.00
N ASN A 106 8.12 17.37 4.87
CA ASN A 106 7.65 18.72 5.17
C ASN A 106 7.54 18.89 6.68
N ASP A 107 7.11 20.08 7.15
CA ASP A 107 7.02 20.41 8.58
C ASP A 107 6.17 19.43 9.41
N ARG A 108 5.33 18.63 8.75
CA ARG A 108 4.42 17.66 9.36
C ARG A 108 4.62 16.24 8.84
N CYS A 109 5.64 15.99 8.02
CA CYS A 109 5.83 14.71 7.35
C CYS A 109 7.28 14.28 7.32
N GLU A 110 7.52 13.05 7.76
CA GLU A 110 8.77 12.35 7.50
C GLU A 110 8.57 11.26 6.45
N ILE A 111 9.47 11.22 5.47
CA ILE A 111 9.40 10.23 4.39
C ILE A 111 10.56 9.24 4.54
N ILE A 112 10.22 7.95 4.49
CA ILE A 112 11.14 6.83 4.53
C ILE A 112 11.17 6.22 3.13
N GLY A 113 12.31 6.36 2.46
CA GLY A 113 12.60 5.61 1.23
C GLY A 113 13.09 4.22 1.58
N ALA A 114 12.26 3.20 1.39
CA ALA A 114 12.62 1.82 1.68
C ALA A 114 11.92 0.83 0.75
N ARG A 115 12.61 -0.27 0.45
CA ARG A 115 12.08 -1.40 -0.30
C ARG A 115 12.16 -2.65 0.57
N GLY A 116 11.08 -3.43 0.58
CA GLY A 116 11.04 -4.69 1.30
C GLY A 116 11.95 -5.78 0.67
N PRO A 117 12.01 -6.97 1.29
CA PRO A 117 11.20 -7.40 2.42
C PRO A 117 11.54 -6.63 3.71
N PHE A 118 10.51 -6.31 4.49
CA PHE A 118 10.68 -5.67 5.79
C PHE A 118 10.89 -6.72 6.87
N VAL A 119 11.71 -6.40 7.87
CA VAL A 119 11.99 -7.29 9.01
C VAL A 119 11.16 -6.83 10.21
N LEU A 120 10.63 -7.78 10.96
CA LEU A 120 9.73 -7.49 12.08
C LEU A 120 10.36 -6.58 13.16
N GLU A 121 11.62 -6.82 13.51
CA GLU A 121 12.31 -5.96 14.51
C GLU A 121 12.47 -4.52 14.03
N ASP A 122 12.79 -4.31 12.74
CA ASP A 122 12.91 -2.97 12.16
C ASP A 122 11.56 -2.25 12.17
N GLU A 123 10.46 -2.98 11.92
CA GLU A 123 9.11 -2.43 12.05
C GLU A 123 8.80 -2.04 13.50
N ARG A 124 9.17 -2.86 14.49
CA ARG A 124 8.96 -2.52 15.91
C ARG A 124 9.70 -1.25 16.28
N GLN A 125 10.96 -1.13 15.87
CA GLN A 125 11.78 0.05 16.11
C GLN A 125 11.17 1.28 15.44
N LEU A 126 10.70 1.16 14.20
CA LEU A 126 10.04 2.27 13.52
C LEU A 126 8.79 2.75 14.27
N PHE A 127 7.90 1.83 14.63
CA PHE A 127 6.66 2.16 15.32
C PHE A 127 6.94 2.82 16.68
N GLU A 128 7.99 2.38 17.38
CA GLU A 128 8.45 2.99 18.63
C GLU A 128 8.98 4.40 18.42
N GLN A 129 9.98 4.56 17.56
CA GLN A 129 10.70 5.82 17.37
C GLN A 129 9.77 6.94 16.87
N ARG A 130 8.79 6.59 16.04
CA ARG A 130 7.84 7.55 15.45
C ARG A 130 6.54 7.67 16.23
N ASN A 131 6.39 6.92 17.32
CA ASN A 131 5.17 6.85 18.14
C ASN A 131 3.92 6.61 17.30
N ILE A 132 3.99 5.68 16.34
CA ILE A 132 2.90 5.42 15.40
C ILE A 132 1.65 4.98 16.17
N ASP A 133 0.51 5.62 15.89
CA ASP A 133 -0.77 5.37 16.56
C ASP A 133 -1.86 4.81 15.63
N VAL A 134 -1.60 4.77 14.31
CA VAL A 134 -2.44 4.10 13.31
C VAL A 134 -1.60 3.71 12.10
N LEU A 135 -1.84 2.52 11.56
CA LEU A 135 -1.22 2.05 10.31
C LEU A 135 -2.21 2.18 9.17
N ILE A 136 -1.76 2.71 8.03
CA ILE A 136 -2.56 2.80 6.80
C ILE A 136 -1.94 1.87 5.76
N SER A 137 -2.71 0.88 5.28
CA SER A 137 -2.19 -0.12 4.36
C SER A 137 -3.22 -0.69 3.38
N LYS A 138 -2.81 -0.82 2.12
CA LYS A 138 -3.55 -1.63 1.13
C LYS A 138 -3.43 -3.11 1.48
N ASN A 139 -4.54 -3.84 1.48
CA ASN A 139 -4.57 -5.28 1.73
C ASN A 139 -3.98 -6.08 0.54
N SER A 140 -2.64 -6.06 0.43
CA SER A 140 -1.90 -6.59 -0.72
C SER A 140 -1.69 -8.10 -0.69
N GLY A 141 -1.84 -8.74 0.48
CA GLY A 141 -1.53 -10.17 0.65
C GLY A 141 -0.04 -10.52 0.52
N SER A 142 0.87 -9.55 0.65
CA SER A 142 2.30 -9.74 0.42
C SER A 142 3.06 -10.08 1.70
N SER A 143 3.59 -11.29 1.84
CA SER A 143 4.40 -11.66 3.02
C SER A 143 5.57 -10.70 3.28
N SER A 144 6.20 -10.16 2.22
CA SER A 144 7.30 -9.19 2.33
C SER A 144 6.95 -7.86 3.01
N THR A 145 5.67 -7.53 3.13
CA THR A 145 5.20 -6.29 3.77
C THR A 145 4.26 -6.54 4.93
N GLU A 146 4.01 -7.80 5.27
CA GLU A 146 3.16 -8.22 6.38
C GLU A 146 3.69 -7.80 7.77
N PRO A 147 5.00 -7.73 8.06
CA PRO A 147 5.49 -7.49 9.43
C PRO A 147 4.96 -6.25 10.13
N LYS A 148 4.62 -5.19 9.40
CA LYS A 148 3.96 -3.99 9.97
C LYS A 148 2.58 -4.29 10.59
N LEU A 149 1.86 -5.28 10.06
CA LEU A 149 0.58 -5.73 10.59
C LEU A 149 0.79 -6.52 11.89
N ASP A 150 1.88 -7.29 11.97
CA ASP A 150 2.24 -7.97 13.21
C ASP A 150 2.58 -6.97 14.32
N VAL A 151 3.32 -5.90 14.02
CA VAL A 151 3.59 -4.83 15.00
C VAL A 151 2.32 -4.07 15.39
N ALA A 152 1.44 -3.78 14.44
CA ALA A 152 0.16 -3.15 14.75
C ALA A 152 -0.65 -4.00 15.73
N ARG A 153 -0.72 -5.32 15.50
CA ARG A 153 -1.37 -6.28 16.41
C ARG A 153 -0.72 -6.31 17.79
N GLU A 154 0.60 -6.45 17.85
CA GLU A 154 1.35 -6.49 19.13
C GLU A 154 1.09 -5.25 20.00
N ARG A 155 0.83 -4.11 19.35
CA ARG A 155 0.59 -2.83 20.01
C ARG A 155 -0.89 -2.48 20.17
N GLY A 156 -1.80 -3.33 19.70
CA GLY A 156 -3.24 -3.03 19.67
C GLY A 156 -3.58 -1.77 18.87
N LEU A 157 -2.80 -1.48 17.81
CA LEU A 157 -2.99 -0.29 16.98
C LEU A 157 -4.00 -0.56 15.86
N PRO A 158 -4.87 0.41 15.55
CA PRO A 158 -5.77 0.30 14.41
C PRO A 158 -5.02 0.23 13.08
N VAL A 159 -5.56 -0.56 12.16
CA VAL A 159 -5.13 -0.64 10.76
C VAL A 159 -6.26 -0.18 9.87
N LEU A 160 -6.01 0.83 9.04
CA LEU A 160 -6.93 1.38 8.03
C LEU A 160 -6.52 0.95 6.61
#